data_AF-A0A8G2CI84-F1
#
_entry.id   AF-A0A8G2CI84-F1
#
_cell.length_a   1.000
_cell.length_b   1.000
_cell.length_c   1.000
_cell.angle_alpha   90.00
_cell.angle_beta   90.00
_cell.angle_gamma   90.00
#
_symmetry.space_group_name_H-M   'P 1'
#
loop_
_entity.id
_entity.type
_entity.pdbx_description
1 polymer ?
#
loop_
_entity_poly.entity_id
_entity_poly.type
_entity_poly.pdbx_seq_one_letter_code
_entity_poly.pdbx_strand_id
1 'polypeptide(L)' 'MKPLVFILALFTSLILSGCADSTTTYYHKHPHQLMREIVNCENNGGALANTPRCRKALAINAQLF' A
#
# COMPACT_ATOMS: atom_id res chain seq x y z
N MET A 1 31.00 32.16 -1.95
CA MET A 1 30.68 30.89 -1.26
C MET A 1 29.17 30.70 -1.26
N LYS A 2 28.59 30.09 -2.31
CA LYS A 2 27.12 29.90 -2.44
C LYS A 2 26.67 28.75 -3.38
N PRO A 3 27.49 27.73 -3.77
CA PRO A 3 26.96 26.62 -4.59
C PRO A 3 26.38 25.46 -3.77
N LEU A 4 26.63 25.40 -2.45
CA LEU A 4 26.25 24.25 -1.60
C LEU A 4 24.74 24.10 -1.37
N VAL A 5 23.98 25.20 -1.42
CA VAL A 5 22.53 25.19 -1.13
C VAL A 5 21.73 24.63 -2.31
N PHE A 6 22.18 24.83 -3.54
CA PHE A 6 21.48 24.37 -4.75
C PHE A 6 21.55 22.85 -4.94
N ILE A 7 22.65 22.21 -4.53
CA ILE A 7 22.84 20.76 -4.65
C ILE A 7 22.00 20.01 -3.61
N LEU A 8 21.83 20.59 -2.42
CA LEU A 8 21.04 19.97 -1.35
C LEU A 8 19.54 19.91 -1.67
N ALA A 9 19.01 20.90 -2.40
CA ALA A 9 17.60 20.97 -2.80
C ALA A 9 17.21 19.95 -3.90
N LEU A 10 18.21 19.44 -4.63
CA LEU A 10 18.00 18.48 -5.73
C LEU A 10 17.96 17.02 -5.22
N PHE A 11 18.55 16.74 -4.05
CA PHE A 11 18.53 15.41 -3.43
C PHE A 11 17.25 15.13 -2.62
N THR A 12 16.57 16.15 -2.10
CA THR A 12 15.37 15.97 -1.26
C THR A 12 14.08 15.73 -2.05
N SER A 13 14.06 16.03 -3.35
CA SER A 13 12.88 15.86 -4.21
C SER A 13 12.75 14.46 -4.83
N LEU A 14 13.79 13.60 -4.74
CA LEU A 14 13.74 12.22 -5.25
C LEU A 14 13.23 11.17 -4.24
N ILE A 15 13.06 11.52 -2.98
CA ILE A 15 12.57 10.57 -1.94
C ILE A 15 11.03 10.60 -1.84
N LEU A 16 10.37 11.50 -2.60
CA LEU A 16 8.93 11.67 -2.61
C LEU A 16 8.21 11.08 -3.83
N SER A 17 8.85 10.17 -4.58
CA SER A 17 8.10 9.20 -5.38
C SER A 17 7.55 8.15 -4.42
N GLY A 18 6.42 8.51 -3.79
CA GLY A 18 5.72 7.66 -2.84
C GLY A 18 5.63 6.22 -3.34
N CYS A 19 5.72 5.28 -2.41
CA CYS A 19 5.28 3.92 -2.64
C CYS A 19 3.82 3.98 -3.08
N ALA A 20 3.58 4.14 -4.38
CA ALA A 20 2.26 3.99 -4.97
C ALA A 20 1.83 2.59 -4.58
N ASP A 21 0.89 2.51 -3.64
CA ASP A 21 0.47 1.25 -3.05
C ASP A 21 -0.30 0.50 -4.14
N SER A 22 0.46 -0.23 -4.96
CA SER A 22 0.02 -0.92 -6.16
C SER A 22 -1.15 -1.85 -5.87
N THR A 23 -1.21 -2.35 -4.63
CA THR A 23 -2.26 -3.23 -4.14
C THR A 23 -3.62 -2.50 -4.05
N THR A 24 -3.66 -1.25 -3.60
CA THR A 24 -4.91 -0.47 -3.54
C THR A 24 -5.44 -0.19 -4.94
N THR A 25 -4.58 0.27 -5.86
CA THR A 25 -4.96 0.51 -7.26
C THR A 25 -5.43 -0.77 -7.95
N TYR A 26 -4.81 -1.92 -7.64
CA TYR A 26 -5.20 -3.22 -8.15
C TYR A 26 -6.62 -3.62 -7.70
N TYR A 27 -6.92 -3.48 -6.41
CA TYR A 27 -8.25 -3.81 -5.88
C TYR A 27 -9.34 -2.86 -6.36
N HIS A 28 -9.03 -1.58 -6.57
CA HIS A 28 -9.95 -0.64 -7.20
C HIS A 28 -10.36 -1.07 -8.62
N LYS A 29 -9.42 -1.63 -9.39
CA LYS A 29 -9.70 -2.16 -10.74
C LYS A 29 -10.39 -3.53 -10.70
N HIS A 30 -10.19 -4.30 -9.63
CA HIS A 30 -10.67 -5.68 -9.51
C HIS A 30 -11.31 -5.93 -8.12
N PRO A 31 -12.50 -5.38 -7.84
CA PRO A 31 -13.12 -5.46 -6.51
C PRO A 31 -13.45 -6.90 -6.07
N HIS A 32 -13.79 -7.79 -7.02
CA HIS A 32 -14.01 -9.21 -6.71
C HIS A 32 -12.76 -9.91 -6.17
N GLN A 33 -11.57 -9.46 -6.59
CA GLN A 33 -10.32 -10.03 -6.08
C GLN A 33 -10.04 -9.58 -4.65
N LEU A 34 -10.39 -8.34 -4.30
CA LEU A 34 -10.34 -7.87 -2.92
C LEU A 34 -11.21 -8.74 -2.01
N MET A 35 -12.47 -8.98 -2.40
CA MET A 35 -13.39 -9.83 -1.62
C MET A 35 -12.88 -11.26 -1.47
N ARG A 36 -12.38 -11.86 -2.55
CA ARG A 36 -11.79 -13.21 -2.50
C ARG A 36 -10.63 -13.27 -1.52
N GLU A 37 -9.82 -12.23 -1.51
CA GLU A 37 -8.66 -12.15 -0.65
C GLU A 37 -9.04 -11.94 0.82
N ILE A 38 -10.01 -11.07 1.11
CA ILE A 38 -10.57 -10.88 2.46
C ILE A 38 -11.10 -12.21 3.00
N VAL A 39 -11.96 -12.89 2.23
CA VAL A 39 -12.52 -14.19 2.63
C VAL A 39 -11.41 -15.21 2.89
N ASN A 40 -10.37 -15.24 2.05
CA ASN A 40 -9.24 -16.12 2.28
C ASN A 40 -8.45 -15.75 3.55
N CYS A 41 -8.24 -14.46 3.81
CA CYS A 41 -7.55 -13.98 5.00
C CYS A 41 -8.32 -14.28 6.29
N GLU A 42 -9.63 -14.11 6.28
CA GLU A 42 -10.52 -14.42 7.41
C GLU A 42 -10.61 -15.93 7.67
N ASN A 43 -10.80 -16.74 6.61
CA ASN A 43 -10.90 -18.20 6.73
C ASN A 43 -9.59 -18.86 7.21
N ASN A 44 -8.45 -18.25 6.92
CA ASN A 44 -7.12 -18.72 7.36
C ASN A 44 -6.60 -17.92 8.56
N GLY A 45 -7.52 -17.51 9.44
CA GLY A 45 -7.24 -16.69 10.63
C GLY A 45 -5.96 -17.08 11.36
N GLY A 46 -5.24 -16.09 11.89
CA GLY A 46 -3.96 -16.26 12.58
C GLY A 46 -2.77 -16.51 11.66
N ALA A 47 -2.86 -17.45 10.71
CA ALA A 47 -1.76 -17.83 9.82
C ALA A 47 -1.54 -16.82 8.67
N LEU A 48 -2.62 -16.44 7.98
CA LEU A 48 -2.53 -15.48 6.86
C LEU A 48 -2.98 -14.08 7.23
N ALA A 49 -3.88 -13.93 8.22
CA ALA A 49 -4.42 -12.64 8.64
C ALA A 49 -3.34 -11.62 9.03
N ASN A 50 -2.21 -12.08 9.58
CA ASN A 50 -1.10 -11.23 9.99
C ASN A 50 -0.10 -10.92 8.87
N THR A 51 -0.27 -11.47 7.67
CA THR A 51 0.62 -11.16 6.55
C THR A 51 0.43 -9.70 6.11
N PRO A 52 1.49 -9.03 5.58
CA PRO A 52 1.36 -7.66 5.08
C PRO A 52 0.27 -7.51 4.02
N ARG A 53 0.08 -8.55 3.21
CA ARG A 53 -0.91 -8.62 2.14
C ARG A 53 -2.34 -8.67 2.68
N CYS A 54 -2.65 -9.58 3.61
CA CYS A 54 -3.96 -9.62 4.26
C CYS A 54 -4.27 -8.36 5.06
N ARG A 55 -3.29 -7.78 5.76
CA ARG A 55 -3.46 -6.53 6.49
C ARG A 55 -3.88 -5.37 5.58
N LYS A 56 -3.30 -5.28 4.38
CA LYS A 56 -3.71 -4.28 3.38
C LYS A 56 -5.11 -4.53 2.84
N ALA A 57 -5.43 -5.76 2.46
CA ALA A 57 -6.76 -6.11 1.97
C ALA A 57 -7.85 -5.79 3.01
N LEU A 58 -7.62 -6.16 4.28
CA LEU A 58 -8.54 -5.87 5.39
C LEU A 58 -8.62 -4.37 5.69
N ALA A 59 -7.51 -3.63 5.63
CA ALA A 59 -7.51 -2.18 5.84
C ALA A 59 -8.29 -1.45 4.73
N ILE A 60 -8.18 -1.89 3.48
CA ILE A 60 -8.97 -1.35 2.37
C ILE A 60 -10.45 -1.68 2.56
N ASN A 61 -10.79 -2.89 3.00
CA ASN A 61 -12.18 -3.25 3.32
C ASN A 61 -12.80 -2.34 4.38
N ALA A 62 -12.05 -2.07 5.47
CA ALA A 62 -12.47 -1.20 6.56
C ALA A 62 -12.57 0.30 6.18
N GLN A 63 -12.07 0.69 5.01
CA GLN A 63 -12.28 2.04 4.46
C GLN A 63 -13.52 2.12 3.58
N LEU A 64 -14.02 0.98 3.09
CA LEU A 64 -15.18 0.90 2.21
C LEU A 64 -16.49 0.66 2.98
N PHE A 65 -16.41 0.09 4.18
CA PHE A 65 -17.52 -0.24 5.08
C PHE A 65 -17.16 0.10 6.52
#